data_AF-A0A818X774-F1
#
_entry.id   AF-A0A818X774-F1
#
_cell.length_a   1.000
_cell.length_b   1.000
_cell.length_c   1.000
_cell.angle_alpha   90.00
_cell.angle_beta   90.00
_cell.angle_gamma   90.00
#
_symmetry.space_group_name_H-M   'P 1'
#
loop_
_entity.id
_entity.type
_entity.pdbx_description
1 polymer ?
#
loop_
_entity_poly.entity_id
_entity_poly.type
_entity_poly.pdbx_seq_one_letter_code
_entity_poly.pdbx_strand_id
1 'polypeptide(L)'
;MRNLSVYLVLLWYYAFSVSDGLTDKKIFRPSATELSNPKVYPQRSIYGIKAIQPDQWKVEDIAGNGAGGIAINTPWADFQPQEKRIPCSNNEIAYDGYCFIPARDSPIKTYTDRQLMITAILIIPPAWARQRNTDCKQANQAFCAPDNAAAFGRFAGFLAWHYNGQNGKGRITEFVIMNEVNAAEWYNIGCGNGKPCNIDAWVQHYAQVYIAAYDQIRREQPQAPVLVSLEHHFDTIFDQYASATNPFMSGRTFITKLVPKLGNRQWALAYHPYPPSLLRAEFGPNDWPKITFGNINRLVGWLMQSFPNTSSAHKVYLTENGINSIAPNSDQNKQHDQLCAAFEIMLATPNVDLFVYHRMKDHIVEIQQGLGLGLVDTNGNYKRAWSLWAMVNRFDVSPSKLSCGFQNLPYVVLKRARHQTSGHISTTRPLPAGYTIEQTWKLFREPQPNTKLIFECQRKTDQRRFPSVNQHCENQDALGPLGYIYTNDQTSVKTVAIYRCRLGSDYFVSPNANCEQATNEGLLGYAVV
;
A
#
# COMPACT_ATOMS: atom_id res chain seq x y z
N MET A 1 -64.43 25.49 -15.65
CA MET A 1 -63.52 26.59 -16.05
C MET A 1 -62.37 26.63 -15.05
N ARG A 2 -61.13 26.72 -15.57
CA ARG A 2 -59.81 26.60 -14.91
C ARG A 2 -59.36 25.16 -14.61
N ASN A 3 -58.15 24.70 -14.97
CA ASN A 3 -57.13 25.18 -15.90
C ASN A 3 -56.05 24.08 -16.06
N LEU A 4 -55.55 23.92 -17.30
CA LEU A 4 -54.23 23.45 -17.72
C LEU A 4 -53.67 22.09 -17.21
N SER A 5 -53.77 21.06 -18.07
CA SER A 5 -52.74 20.02 -18.20
C SER A 5 -51.54 20.59 -18.96
N VAL A 6 -50.39 20.67 -18.30
CA VAL A 6 -49.10 20.96 -18.95
C VAL A 6 -48.27 19.69 -18.98
N TYR A 7 -47.87 19.32 -20.19
CA TYR A 7 -46.94 18.24 -20.52
C TYR A 7 -45.61 18.42 -19.75
N LEU A 8 -45.21 17.42 -18.98
CA LEU A 8 -43.85 17.33 -18.45
C LEU A 8 -42.92 16.78 -19.55
N VAL A 9 -42.09 17.66 -20.10
CA VAL A 9 -41.00 17.31 -21.01
C VAL A 9 -39.88 16.68 -20.18
N LEU A 10 -39.63 15.39 -20.38
CA LEU A 10 -38.43 14.68 -19.94
C LEU A 10 -37.24 15.16 -20.77
N LEU A 11 -36.51 16.17 -20.27
CA LEU A 11 -35.22 16.57 -20.82
C LEU A 11 -34.15 15.55 -20.43
N TRP A 12 -33.86 14.65 -21.37
CA TRP A 12 -32.64 13.85 -21.38
C TRP A 12 -31.44 14.78 -21.59
N TYR A 13 -30.70 15.08 -20.52
CA TYR A 13 -29.33 15.59 -20.66
C TYR A 13 -28.42 14.42 -21.02
N TYR A 14 -28.30 14.11 -22.31
CA TYR A 14 -27.12 13.42 -22.83
C TYR A 14 -25.95 14.41 -22.79
N ALA A 15 -25.19 14.39 -21.70
CA ALA A 15 -23.83 14.87 -21.74
C ALA A 15 -23.04 13.90 -22.63
N PHE A 16 -22.66 14.33 -23.83
CA PHE A 16 -21.65 13.64 -24.62
C PHE A 16 -20.34 13.67 -23.83
N SER A 17 -20.08 12.62 -23.05
CA SER A 17 -18.73 12.30 -22.63
C SER A 17 -18.00 11.76 -23.85
N VAL A 18 -16.97 12.47 -24.31
CA VAL A 18 -15.89 11.81 -25.04
C VAL A 18 -15.33 10.77 -24.07
N SER A 19 -15.69 9.51 -24.27
CA SER A 19 -15.20 8.41 -23.45
C SER A 19 -13.83 8.03 -24.00
N ASP A 20 -12.77 8.37 -23.28
CA ASP A 20 -11.39 7.99 -23.57
C ASP A 20 -11.15 6.46 -23.44
N GLY A 21 -12.20 5.63 -23.50
CA GLY A 21 -12.16 4.18 -23.26
C GLY A 21 -11.86 3.79 -21.80
N LEU A 22 -11.68 4.76 -20.91
CA LEU A 22 -11.26 4.56 -19.54
C LEU A 22 -12.45 4.26 -18.63
N THR A 23 -12.43 3.09 -17.98
CA THR A 23 -13.46 2.62 -17.05
C THR A 23 -13.47 3.35 -15.71
N ASP A 24 -12.40 4.08 -15.37
CA ASP A 24 -12.21 4.66 -14.04
C ASP A 24 -12.86 6.04 -13.93
N LYS A 25 -14.04 6.07 -13.30
CA LYS A 25 -14.61 7.32 -12.78
C LYS A 25 -13.66 7.92 -11.74
N LYS A 26 -13.40 9.23 -11.83
CA LYS A 26 -12.64 9.98 -10.81
C LYS A 26 -13.46 10.05 -9.51
N ILE A 27 -13.20 9.15 -8.58
CA ILE A 27 -13.85 9.11 -7.27
C ILE A 27 -12.80 8.94 -6.16
N PHE A 28 -12.89 9.74 -5.09
CA PHE A 28 -12.02 9.56 -3.92
C PHE A 28 -12.43 8.34 -3.10
N ARG A 29 -13.74 8.08 -3.04
CA ARG A 29 -14.37 7.25 -2.01
C ARG A 29 -15.48 6.40 -2.60
N PRO A 30 -15.77 5.24 -1.97
CA PRO A 30 -16.93 4.42 -2.31
C PRO A 30 -18.24 5.13 -2.00
N SER A 31 -19.34 4.62 -2.57
CA SER A 31 -20.68 5.03 -2.18
C SER A 31 -21.04 4.58 -0.76
N ALA A 32 -21.98 5.28 -0.11
CA ALA A 32 -22.54 4.84 1.18
C ALA A 32 -23.20 3.45 1.09
N THR A 33 -23.78 3.10 -0.07
CA THR A 33 -24.34 1.78 -0.35
C THR A 33 -23.28 0.69 -0.33
N GLU A 34 -22.11 0.93 -0.93
CA GLU A 34 -21.00 -0.03 -0.86
C GLU A 34 -20.49 -0.18 0.58
N LEU A 35 -20.34 0.93 1.31
CA LEU A 35 -19.87 0.90 2.71
C LEU A 35 -20.85 0.23 3.68
N SER A 36 -22.13 0.13 3.33
CA SER A 36 -23.14 -0.59 4.12
C SER A 36 -23.33 -2.05 3.70
N ASN A 37 -22.59 -2.53 2.70
CA ASN A 37 -22.69 -3.91 2.20
C ASN A 37 -21.41 -4.74 2.48
N PRO A 38 -21.40 -5.61 3.52
CA PRO A 38 -20.23 -6.39 3.89
C PRO A 38 -19.82 -7.43 2.84
N LYS A 39 -20.70 -7.76 1.89
CA LYS A 39 -20.45 -8.75 0.83
C LYS A 39 -19.67 -8.19 -0.37
N VAL A 40 -19.45 -6.88 -0.42
CA VAL A 40 -18.70 -6.19 -1.49
C VAL A 40 -17.49 -5.52 -0.90
N TYR A 41 -16.34 -5.60 -1.58
CA TYR A 41 -15.22 -4.71 -1.28
C TYR A 41 -15.48 -3.34 -1.91
N PRO A 42 -15.59 -2.27 -1.11
CA PRO A 42 -15.93 -0.94 -1.61
C PRO A 42 -14.88 -0.44 -2.60
N GLN A 43 -15.32 0.16 -3.70
CA GLN A 43 -14.42 0.65 -4.73
C GLN A 43 -13.85 2.03 -4.36
N ARG A 44 -12.54 2.21 -4.53
CA ARG A 44 -11.89 3.52 -4.64
C ARG A 44 -11.15 3.59 -5.97
N SER A 45 -11.22 4.73 -6.65
CA SER A 45 -10.35 4.94 -7.82
C SER A 45 -8.92 5.24 -7.35
N ILE A 46 -7.97 5.17 -8.27
CA ILE A 46 -6.58 5.56 -8.00
C ILE A 46 -6.44 7.02 -7.53
N TYR A 47 -7.39 7.91 -7.84
CA TYR A 47 -7.40 9.27 -7.30
C TYR A 47 -7.65 9.31 -5.79
N GLY A 48 -8.24 8.26 -5.21
CA GLY A 48 -8.51 8.06 -3.79
C GLY A 48 -7.47 7.23 -3.04
N ILE A 49 -6.30 6.94 -3.63
CA ILE A 49 -5.28 6.08 -3.00
C ILE A 49 -4.71 6.64 -1.69
N LYS A 50 -4.73 7.96 -1.52
CA LYS A 50 -4.14 8.67 -0.39
C LYS A 50 -4.99 8.51 0.88
N ALA A 51 -4.35 8.04 1.93
CA ALA A 51 -4.89 7.87 3.28
C ALA A 51 -3.87 8.39 4.32
N ILE A 52 -4.25 8.41 5.59
CA ILE A 52 -3.41 8.90 6.68
C ILE A 52 -3.72 8.18 8.01
N GLN A 53 -2.73 8.03 8.86
CA GLN A 53 -2.99 7.74 10.28
C GLN A 53 -3.39 9.03 11.00
N PRO A 54 -4.63 9.14 11.51
CA PRO A 54 -5.23 10.44 11.81
C PRO A 54 -4.78 11.06 13.13
N ASP A 55 -4.17 10.32 14.06
CA ASP A 55 -3.74 10.84 15.38
C ASP A 55 -4.77 11.67 16.15
N GLN A 56 -6.04 11.25 16.10
CA GLN A 56 -7.16 11.98 16.70
C GLN A 56 -7.30 13.43 16.19
N TRP A 57 -6.78 13.72 14.99
CA TRP A 57 -6.89 15.03 14.36
C TRP A 57 -8.31 15.32 13.89
N LYS A 58 -8.53 16.58 13.51
CA LYS A 58 -9.81 17.08 13.00
C LYS A 58 -10.19 16.31 11.73
N VAL A 59 -11.33 15.65 11.81
CA VAL A 59 -11.86 14.82 10.73
C VAL A 59 -12.07 15.63 9.45
N GLU A 60 -12.48 16.91 9.56
CA GLU A 60 -12.74 17.76 8.40
C GLU A 60 -11.47 18.11 7.62
N ASP A 61 -10.31 18.19 8.28
CA ASP A 61 -9.06 18.41 7.56
C ASP A 61 -8.69 17.20 6.71
N ILE A 62 -9.01 15.98 7.17
CA ILE A 62 -8.70 14.74 6.46
C ILE A 62 -9.76 14.49 5.38
N ALA A 63 -11.04 14.48 5.77
CA ALA A 63 -12.16 14.20 4.89
C ALA A 63 -12.43 15.33 3.88
N GLY A 64 -12.13 16.60 4.21
CA GLY A 64 -12.29 17.73 3.32
C GLY A 64 -11.19 17.86 2.25
N ASN A 65 -10.07 17.15 2.40
CA ASN A 65 -8.89 17.29 1.54
C ASN A 65 -8.55 16.01 0.75
N GLY A 66 -9.59 15.37 0.20
CA GLY A 66 -9.43 14.32 -0.82
C GLY A 66 -8.83 13.00 -0.31
N ALA A 67 -8.83 12.73 1.00
CA ALA A 67 -8.45 11.41 1.50
C ALA A 67 -9.45 10.33 1.06
N GLY A 68 -8.99 9.19 0.57
CA GLY A 68 -9.87 8.04 0.29
C GLY A 68 -10.06 7.13 1.50
N GLY A 69 -9.17 7.21 2.50
CA GLY A 69 -9.26 6.40 3.70
C GLY A 69 -8.38 6.89 4.84
N ILE A 70 -8.39 6.12 5.93
CA ILE A 70 -7.49 6.25 7.07
C ILE A 70 -7.00 4.87 7.51
N ALA A 71 -5.90 4.85 8.25
CA ALA A 71 -5.53 3.67 9.03
C ALA A 71 -5.64 3.94 10.53
N ILE A 72 -6.12 2.97 11.29
CA ILE A 72 -6.25 3.07 12.75
C ILE A 72 -5.65 1.84 13.43
N ASN A 73 -4.92 2.09 14.52
CA ASN A 73 -4.54 1.03 15.43
C ASN A 73 -5.76 0.57 16.23
N THR A 74 -5.93 -0.75 16.30
CA THR A 74 -6.97 -1.44 17.07
C THR A 74 -6.30 -2.36 18.09
N PRO A 75 -5.83 -1.83 19.24
CA PRO A 75 -5.25 -2.63 20.31
C PRO A 75 -6.29 -3.62 20.86
N TRP A 76 -6.05 -4.92 20.77
CA TRP A 76 -6.98 -5.93 21.32
C TRP A 76 -7.22 -5.70 22.82
N ALA A 77 -6.20 -5.24 23.54
CA ALA A 77 -6.31 -4.87 24.95
C ALA A 77 -7.41 -3.84 25.26
N ASP A 78 -7.75 -2.95 24.33
CA ASP A 78 -8.82 -1.96 24.52
C ASP A 78 -10.22 -2.58 24.38
N PHE A 79 -10.33 -3.62 23.54
CA PHE A 79 -11.61 -4.31 23.27
C PHE A 79 -11.86 -5.47 24.24
N GLN A 80 -10.81 -6.06 24.80
CA GLN A 80 -10.94 -7.20 25.70
C GLN A 80 -9.83 -7.19 26.76
N PRO A 81 -9.84 -6.19 27.68
CA PRO A 81 -8.82 -6.06 28.72
C PRO A 81 -8.76 -7.28 29.66
N GLN A 82 -9.89 -7.99 29.80
CA GLN A 82 -10.03 -9.25 30.52
C GLN A 82 -10.79 -10.25 29.67
N GLU A 83 -10.43 -11.53 29.75
CA GLU A 83 -11.22 -12.59 29.11
C GLU A 83 -12.45 -12.89 29.97
N LYS A 84 -13.63 -12.57 29.43
CA LYS A 84 -14.91 -12.77 30.11
C LYS A 84 -15.87 -13.53 29.20
N ARG A 85 -16.43 -14.63 29.71
CA ARG A 85 -17.56 -15.33 29.06
C ARG A 85 -18.87 -14.64 29.42
N ILE A 86 -19.88 -14.83 28.59
CA ILE A 86 -21.25 -14.39 28.90
C ILE A 86 -21.71 -14.88 30.29
N PRO A 87 -22.52 -14.11 31.03
CA PRO A 87 -23.22 -12.87 30.62
C PRO A 87 -22.32 -11.62 30.62
N CYS A 88 -22.59 -10.72 29.67
CA CYS A 88 -21.88 -9.45 29.51
C CYS A 88 -22.49 -8.33 30.37
N SER A 89 -21.65 -7.38 30.77
CA SER A 89 -22.07 -6.15 31.45
C SER A 89 -22.81 -5.22 30.48
N ASN A 90 -23.52 -4.21 30.99
CA ASN A 90 -24.31 -3.27 30.18
C ASN A 90 -23.52 -2.50 29.10
N ASN A 91 -22.21 -2.35 29.27
CA ASN A 91 -21.30 -1.66 28.34
C ASN A 91 -20.48 -2.63 27.45
N GLU A 92 -20.79 -3.92 27.51
CA GLU A 92 -20.10 -4.97 26.76
C GLU A 92 -21.03 -5.59 25.72
N ILE A 93 -20.46 -6.11 24.65
CA ILE A 93 -21.15 -6.77 23.55
C ILE A 93 -20.77 -8.24 23.55
N ALA A 94 -21.78 -9.12 23.52
CA ALA A 94 -21.57 -10.55 23.38
C ALA A 94 -21.23 -10.91 21.93
N TYR A 95 -20.11 -11.61 21.73
CA TYR A 95 -19.73 -12.18 20.45
C TYR A 95 -19.03 -13.52 20.67
N ASP A 96 -19.50 -14.57 19.98
CA ASP A 96 -18.95 -15.93 20.03
C ASP A 96 -18.77 -16.48 21.47
N GLY A 97 -19.72 -16.15 22.37
CA GLY A 97 -19.72 -16.60 23.77
C GLY A 97 -18.83 -15.79 24.73
N TYR A 98 -18.20 -14.70 24.26
CA TYR A 98 -17.35 -13.81 25.05
C TYR A 98 -17.83 -12.37 24.99
N CYS A 99 -17.34 -11.56 25.92
CA CYS A 99 -17.70 -10.15 26.05
C CYS A 99 -16.58 -9.24 25.51
N PHE A 100 -16.97 -8.23 24.74
CA PHE A 100 -16.09 -7.22 24.14
C PHE A 100 -16.57 -5.80 24.46
N ILE A 101 -15.62 -4.87 24.61
CA ILE A 101 -15.87 -3.44 24.78
C ILE A 101 -15.86 -2.79 23.38
N PRO A 102 -16.87 -1.99 23.00
CA PRO A 102 -16.92 -1.29 21.71
C PRO A 102 -15.99 -0.05 21.68
N ALA A 103 -14.69 -0.24 21.92
CA ALA A 103 -13.72 0.82 22.20
C ALA A 103 -13.43 1.81 21.05
N ARG A 104 -13.99 1.61 19.85
CA ARG A 104 -13.74 2.42 18.64
C ARG A 104 -15.00 2.77 17.85
N ASP A 105 -16.20 2.64 18.44
CA ASP A 105 -17.48 2.96 17.79
C ASP A 105 -17.50 4.36 17.17
N SER A 106 -17.20 5.37 17.99
CA SER A 106 -17.26 6.78 17.57
C SER A 106 -16.29 7.11 16.42
N PRO A 107 -14.98 6.84 16.51
CA PRO A 107 -14.06 7.17 15.42
C PRO A 107 -14.39 6.39 14.14
N ILE A 108 -14.65 5.08 14.22
CA ILE A 108 -14.94 4.26 13.02
C ILE A 108 -16.20 4.77 12.31
N LYS A 109 -17.28 5.00 13.07
CA LYS A 109 -18.51 5.55 12.52
C LYS A 109 -18.28 6.93 11.89
N THR A 110 -17.57 7.82 12.59
CA THR A 110 -17.31 9.19 12.13
C THR A 110 -16.62 9.25 10.77
N TYR A 111 -15.64 8.38 10.54
CA TYR A 111 -14.94 8.30 9.25
C TYR A 111 -15.76 7.57 8.17
N THR A 112 -16.50 6.51 8.54
CA THR A 112 -17.39 5.82 7.59
C THR A 112 -18.53 6.74 7.11
N ASP A 113 -19.10 7.57 7.98
CA ASP A 113 -20.16 8.54 7.62
C ASP A 113 -19.67 9.57 6.59
N ARG A 114 -18.34 9.79 6.48
CA ARG A 114 -17.69 10.64 5.47
C ARG A 114 -17.16 9.86 4.27
N GLN A 115 -17.55 8.59 4.19
CA GLN A 115 -17.22 7.61 3.15
C GLN A 115 -15.73 7.24 3.08
N LEU A 116 -14.94 7.48 4.13
CA LEU A 116 -13.55 7.03 4.16
C LEU A 116 -13.49 5.53 4.39
N MET A 117 -12.64 4.85 3.61
CA MET A 117 -12.25 3.46 3.87
C MET A 117 -11.38 3.41 5.12
N ILE A 118 -11.51 2.35 5.92
CA ILE A 118 -10.81 2.20 7.19
C ILE A 118 -9.98 0.93 7.14
N THR A 119 -8.66 1.10 7.17
CA THR A 119 -7.70 0.02 7.37
C THR A 119 -7.42 -0.12 8.86
N ALA A 120 -7.83 -1.24 9.46
CA ALA A 120 -7.59 -1.52 10.87
C ALA A 120 -6.32 -2.35 11.07
N ILE A 121 -5.44 -1.89 11.95
CA ILE A 121 -4.22 -2.59 12.34
C ILE A 121 -4.50 -3.30 13.67
N LEU A 122 -4.66 -4.63 13.62
CA LEU A 122 -5.03 -5.47 14.77
C LEU A 122 -3.76 -5.83 15.54
N ILE A 123 -3.54 -5.18 16.69
CA ILE A 123 -2.27 -5.23 17.43
C ILE A 123 -2.51 -5.32 18.93
N ILE A 124 -1.42 -5.36 19.70
CA ILE A 124 -1.39 -5.23 21.17
C ILE A 124 -2.35 -6.21 21.87
N PRO A 125 -1.97 -7.50 21.95
CA PRO A 125 -2.71 -8.48 22.73
C PRO A 125 -2.81 -8.08 24.22
N PRO A 126 -3.97 -8.29 24.88
CA PRO A 126 -4.12 -8.07 26.31
C PRO A 126 -3.19 -9.00 27.10
N ALA A 127 -2.85 -8.61 28.33
CA ALA A 127 -1.92 -9.35 29.18
C ALA A 127 -2.32 -10.84 29.35
N TRP A 128 -3.61 -11.14 29.50
CA TRP A 128 -4.11 -12.52 29.63
C TRP A 128 -3.87 -13.37 28.37
N ALA A 129 -3.72 -12.77 27.20
CA ALA A 129 -3.52 -13.46 25.93
C ALA A 129 -2.04 -13.63 25.55
N ARG A 130 -1.09 -13.27 26.43
CA ARG A 130 0.37 -13.32 26.18
C ARG A 130 1.17 -13.81 27.40
N GLN A 131 0.61 -14.79 28.11
CA GLN A 131 1.20 -15.36 29.32
C GLN A 131 2.32 -16.36 29.05
N ARG A 132 2.27 -17.12 27.94
CA ARG A 132 3.24 -18.16 27.59
C ARG A 132 4.54 -17.61 26.99
N ASN A 133 4.49 -16.40 26.43
CA ASN A 133 5.66 -15.69 25.91
C ASN A 133 6.39 -14.91 27.01
N THR A 134 6.86 -15.59 28.07
CA THR A 134 7.51 -14.96 29.23
C THR A 134 8.76 -14.16 28.87
N ASP A 135 9.51 -14.62 27.86
CA ASP A 135 10.77 -13.99 27.41
C ASP A 135 10.52 -12.69 26.63
N CYS A 136 9.32 -12.52 26.06
CA CYS A 136 8.92 -11.27 25.42
C CYS A 136 8.66 -10.14 26.44
N LYS A 137 8.47 -10.48 27.73
CA LYS A 137 8.12 -9.50 28.77
C LYS A 137 9.23 -8.47 29.05
N GLN A 138 10.44 -8.63 28.51
CA GLN A 138 11.61 -7.80 28.82
C GLN A 138 11.96 -6.73 27.74
N ALA A 139 11.48 -6.85 26.48
CA ALA A 139 11.88 -5.93 25.40
C ALA A 139 10.79 -4.90 25.01
N ASN A 140 9.55 -5.33 24.79
CA ASN A 140 8.40 -4.44 24.60
C ASN A 140 7.10 -5.25 24.76
N GLN A 141 6.59 -5.31 25.99
CA GLN A 141 5.51 -6.21 26.37
C GLN A 141 4.25 -6.11 25.49
N ALA A 142 3.98 -4.93 24.93
CA ALA A 142 2.80 -4.69 24.12
C ALA A 142 2.82 -5.46 22.78
N PHE A 143 3.99 -5.84 22.28
CA PHE A 143 4.18 -6.48 20.97
C PHE A 143 4.48 -7.97 21.04
N CYS A 144 4.23 -8.61 22.19
CA CYS A 144 4.24 -10.06 22.27
C CYS A 144 3.14 -10.65 21.39
N ALA A 145 3.49 -11.69 20.63
CA ALA A 145 2.52 -12.47 19.88
C ALA A 145 1.45 -13.06 20.82
N PRO A 146 0.19 -13.15 20.38
CA PRO A 146 -0.85 -13.77 21.17
C PRO A 146 -0.58 -15.27 21.31
N ASP A 147 -0.81 -15.81 22.50
CA ASP A 147 -0.63 -17.23 22.79
C ASP A 147 -1.66 -18.09 22.09
N ASN A 148 -2.90 -17.60 21.97
CA ASN A 148 -4.04 -18.36 21.48
C ASN A 148 -4.55 -17.74 20.18
N ALA A 149 -4.22 -18.37 19.05
CA ALA A 149 -4.68 -17.95 17.73
C ALA A 149 -6.21 -17.90 17.61
N ALA A 150 -6.95 -18.84 18.23
CA ALA A 150 -8.40 -18.84 18.17
C ALA A 150 -9.02 -17.66 18.93
N ALA A 151 -8.41 -17.24 20.06
CA ALA A 151 -8.85 -16.06 20.79
C ALA A 151 -8.59 -14.77 19.99
N PHE A 152 -7.43 -14.66 19.34
CA PHE A 152 -7.14 -13.55 18.43
C PHE A 152 -8.09 -13.55 17.21
N GLY A 153 -8.38 -14.72 16.65
CA GLY A 153 -9.35 -14.89 15.58
C GLY A 153 -10.76 -14.42 15.99
N ARG A 154 -11.19 -14.74 17.22
CA ARG A 154 -12.45 -14.23 17.79
C ARG A 154 -12.50 -12.71 17.84
N PHE A 155 -11.41 -12.08 18.28
CA PHE A 155 -11.28 -10.62 18.30
C PHE A 155 -11.38 -10.03 16.89
N ALA A 156 -10.65 -10.60 15.93
CA ALA A 156 -10.73 -10.18 14.53
C ALA A 156 -12.15 -10.34 13.96
N GLY A 157 -12.83 -11.45 14.27
CA GLY A 157 -14.23 -11.69 13.92
C GLY A 157 -15.18 -10.68 14.55
N PHE A 158 -15.00 -10.35 15.84
CA PHE A 158 -15.78 -9.32 16.52
C PHE A 158 -15.66 -7.98 15.78
N LEU A 159 -14.44 -7.55 15.43
CA LEU A 159 -14.24 -6.32 14.67
C LEU A 159 -14.92 -6.39 13.30
N ALA A 160 -14.76 -7.50 12.57
CA ALA A 160 -15.31 -7.66 11.24
C ALA A 160 -16.84 -7.68 11.22
N TRP A 161 -17.47 -8.31 12.22
CA TRP A 161 -18.92 -8.34 12.43
C TRP A 161 -19.44 -6.99 12.92
N HIS A 162 -18.86 -6.44 13.99
CA HIS A 162 -19.35 -5.23 14.65
C HIS A 162 -19.24 -4.01 13.72
N TYR A 163 -18.15 -3.92 12.96
CA TYR A 163 -17.87 -2.87 11.97
C TYR A 163 -18.04 -3.40 10.53
N ASN A 164 -19.18 -4.01 10.24
CA ASN A 164 -19.52 -4.56 8.91
C ASN A 164 -20.26 -3.58 7.99
N GLY A 165 -20.59 -2.37 8.47
CA GLY A 165 -21.40 -1.37 7.76
C GLY A 165 -22.91 -1.48 7.96
N GLN A 166 -23.43 -2.56 8.55
CA GLN A 166 -24.86 -2.82 8.77
C GLN A 166 -25.31 -2.58 10.20
N ASN A 167 -24.41 -2.71 11.18
CA ASN A 167 -24.74 -2.56 12.61
C ASN A 167 -24.84 -1.10 13.09
N GLY A 168 -24.78 -0.12 12.17
CA GLY A 168 -24.81 1.31 12.50
C GLY A 168 -23.52 1.85 13.14
N LYS A 169 -22.43 1.07 13.13
CA LYS A 169 -21.14 1.40 13.77
C LYS A 169 -20.05 1.82 12.79
N GLY A 170 -20.38 1.93 11.51
CA GLY A 170 -19.41 2.14 10.44
C GLY A 170 -18.83 0.82 9.92
N ARG A 171 -17.77 0.92 9.12
CA ARG A 171 -17.16 -0.22 8.44
C ARG A 171 -15.63 -0.18 8.46
N ILE A 172 -15.03 -1.27 8.93
CA ILE A 172 -13.63 -1.58 8.65
C ILE A 172 -13.58 -2.31 7.31
N THR A 173 -12.73 -1.83 6.40
CA THR A 173 -12.67 -2.32 5.01
C THR A 173 -11.45 -3.18 4.74
N GLU A 174 -10.33 -2.94 5.42
CA GLU A 174 -9.09 -3.74 5.34
C GLU A 174 -8.57 -4.08 6.73
N PHE A 175 -7.99 -5.27 6.88
CA PHE A 175 -7.52 -5.79 8.18
C PHE A 175 -6.04 -6.16 8.09
N VAL A 176 -5.18 -5.45 8.80
CA VAL A 176 -3.76 -5.78 8.95
C VAL A 176 -3.59 -6.65 10.19
N ILE A 177 -3.01 -7.85 10.01
CA ILE A 177 -2.85 -8.82 11.09
C ILE A 177 -1.48 -8.66 11.73
N MET A 178 -1.46 -8.07 12.94
CA MET A 178 -0.26 -7.68 13.68
C MET A 178 0.61 -6.67 12.90
N ASN A 179 1.69 -6.19 13.50
CA ASN A 179 2.56 -5.16 12.91
C ASN A 179 3.96 -5.71 12.66
N GLU A 180 4.51 -5.42 11.48
CA GLU A 180 5.91 -5.68 11.08
C GLU A 180 6.42 -7.05 11.56
N VAL A 181 5.70 -8.09 11.15
CA VAL A 181 5.75 -9.40 11.81
C VAL A 181 7.05 -10.17 11.58
N ASN A 182 7.90 -9.62 10.73
CA ASN A 182 9.24 -10.09 10.43
C ASN A 182 10.32 -9.51 11.37
N ALA A 183 9.95 -8.58 12.27
CA ALA A 183 10.82 -8.01 13.29
C ALA A 183 10.35 -8.39 14.71
N ALA A 184 11.24 -8.95 15.53
CA ALA A 184 10.88 -9.40 16.89
C ALA A 184 10.60 -8.23 17.85
N GLU A 185 10.92 -7.01 17.46
CA GLU A 185 10.55 -5.78 18.18
C GLU A 185 9.03 -5.52 18.13
N TRP A 186 8.38 -5.87 17.02
CA TRP A 186 6.97 -5.58 16.74
C TRP A 186 6.07 -6.81 16.74
N TYR A 187 6.66 -8.00 16.63
CA TYR A 187 5.97 -9.27 16.80
C TYR A 187 6.90 -10.32 17.40
N ASN A 188 6.83 -10.49 18.72
CA ASN A 188 7.76 -11.37 19.44
C ASN A 188 7.09 -12.66 19.92
N ILE A 189 7.65 -13.82 19.54
CA ILE A 189 7.16 -15.15 19.93
C ILE A 189 7.89 -15.73 21.16
N GLY A 190 8.55 -14.91 21.98
CA GLY A 190 9.33 -15.36 23.13
C GLY A 190 10.81 -15.66 22.82
N CYS A 191 11.42 -14.86 21.96
CA CYS A 191 12.85 -14.89 21.63
C CYS A 191 13.43 -13.47 21.53
N GLY A 192 14.75 -13.34 21.39
CA GLY A 192 15.49 -12.12 21.72
C GLY A 192 15.95 -12.10 23.18
N ASN A 193 16.63 -11.04 23.61
CA ASN A 193 17.16 -10.89 24.98
C ASN A 193 18.05 -12.05 25.49
N GLY A 194 19.00 -12.50 24.68
CA GLY A 194 19.90 -13.62 25.01
C GLY A 194 19.50 -14.96 24.38
N LYS A 195 18.34 -15.05 23.72
CA LYS A 195 17.81 -16.27 23.11
C LYS A 195 17.58 -16.12 21.60
N PRO A 196 18.26 -16.90 20.74
CA PRO A 196 18.00 -16.91 19.30
C PRO A 196 16.54 -17.29 18.97
N CYS A 197 16.01 -16.77 17.86
CA CYS A 197 14.69 -17.16 17.37
C CYS A 197 14.76 -18.40 16.48
N ASN A 198 13.83 -19.33 16.68
CA ASN A 198 13.57 -20.40 15.71
C ASN A 198 12.64 -19.85 14.61
N ILE A 199 13.14 -19.76 13.39
CA ILE A 199 12.44 -19.16 12.25
C ILE A 199 11.16 -19.92 11.88
N ASP A 200 11.18 -21.25 11.95
CA ASP A 200 10.02 -22.05 11.57
C ASP A 200 8.94 -21.98 12.64
N ALA A 201 9.31 -21.91 13.92
CA ALA A 201 8.39 -21.66 15.02
C ALA A 201 7.76 -20.26 14.92
N TRP A 202 8.55 -19.22 14.62
CA TRP A 202 8.06 -17.87 14.42
C TRP A 202 7.02 -17.80 13.29
N VAL A 203 7.38 -18.27 12.10
CA VAL A 203 6.49 -18.23 10.95
C VAL A 203 5.28 -19.15 11.14
N GLN A 204 5.43 -20.31 11.80
CA GLN A 204 4.33 -21.20 12.13
C GLN A 204 3.35 -20.56 13.11
N HIS A 205 3.84 -19.87 14.14
CA HIS A 205 3.01 -19.17 15.11
C HIS A 205 2.22 -18.04 14.44
N TYR A 206 2.89 -17.23 13.61
CA TYR A 206 2.20 -16.20 12.84
C TYR A 206 1.16 -16.78 11.89
N ALA A 207 1.47 -17.87 11.18
CA ALA A 207 0.52 -18.52 10.27
C ALA A 207 -0.77 -18.94 11.00
N GLN A 208 -0.66 -19.49 12.22
CA GLN A 208 -1.83 -19.86 13.02
C GLN A 208 -2.69 -18.64 13.40
N VAL A 209 -2.05 -17.55 13.84
CA VAL A 209 -2.74 -16.29 14.18
C VAL A 209 -3.42 -15.67 12.95
N TYR A 210 -2.70 -15.62 11.82
CA TYR A 210 -3.23 -15.10 10.55
C TYR A 210 -4.41 -15.93 10.06
N ILE A 211 -4.30 -17.26 10.05
CA ILE A 211 -5.38 -18.16 9.60
C ILE A 211 -6.64 -17.97 10.45
N ALA A 212 -6.51 -17.97 11.78
CA ALA A 212 -7.64 -17.82 12.68
C ALA A 212 -8.34 -16.46 12.50
N ALA A 213 -7.58 -15.38 12.27
CA ALA A 213 -8.14 -14.07 11.97
C ALA A 213 -8.78 -14.03 10.58
N TYR A 214 -8.09 -14.54 9.55
CA TYR A 214 -8.57 -14.56 8.16
C TYR A 214 -9.92 -15.24 8.05
N ASP A 215 -10.08 -16.43 8.64
CA ASP A 215 -11.30 -17.22 8.51
C ASP A 215 -12.50 -16.51 9.16
N GLN A 216 -12.27 -15.87 10.31
CA GLN A 216 -13.30 -15.10 11.02
C GLN A 216 -13.65 -13.81 10.26
N ILE A 217 -12.65 -13.07 9.77
CA ILE A 217 -12.87 -11.85 8.98
C ILE A 217 -13.64 -12.16 7.70
N ARG A 218 -13.22 -13.18 6.93
CA ARG A 218 -13.87 -13.54 5.66
C ARG A 218 -15.25 -14.15 5.84
N ARG A 219 -15.56 -14.72 7.03
CA ARG A 219 -16.93 -15.13 7.35
C ARG A 219 -17.88 -13.94 7.42
N GLU A 220 -17.45 -12.85 8.04
CA GLU A 220 -18.28 -11.64 8.23
C GLU A 220 -18.22 -10.68 7.04
N GLN A 221 -17.06 -10.57 6.41
CA GLN A 221 -16.78 -9.71 5.26
C GLN A 221 -16.04 -10.50 4.16
N PRO A 222 -16.74 -11.25 3.31
CA PRO A 222 -16.14 -12.19 2.35
C PRO A 222 -15.15 -11.59 1.36
N GLN A 223 -15.21 -10.29 1.11
CA GLN A 223 -14.35 -9.59 0.15
C GLN A 223 -13.26 -8.73 0.81
N ALA A 224 -13.19 -8.65 2.15
CA ALA A 224 -12.22 -7.79 2.84
C ALA A 224 -10.76 -8.27 2.66
N PRO A 225 -9.82 -7.40 2.25
CA PRO A 225 -8.39 -7.71 2.28
C PRO A 225 -7.92 -8.00 3.71
N VAL A 226 -7.18 -9.10 3.86
CA VAL A 226 -6.53 -9.49 5.11
C VAL A 226 -5.03 -9.50 4.85
N LEU A 227 -4.31 -8.60 5.51
CA LEU A 227 -2.99 -8.15 5.10
C LEU A 227 -1.91 -8.65 6.07
N VAL A 228 -0.78 -9.08 5.51
CA VAL A 228 0.44 -9.41 6.27
C VAL A 228 1.32 -8.17 6.35
N SER A 229 1.64 -7.71 7.57
CA SER A 229 2.43 -6.49 7.80
C SER A 229 3.94 -6.77 7.76
N LEU A 230 4.70 -6.03 6.95
CA LEU A 230 6.16 -6.12 6.87
C LEU A 230 6.81 -4.74 6.87
N GLU A 231 7.98 -4.65 7.49
CA GLU A 231 8.86 -3.49 7.37
C GLU A 231 9.78 -3.56 6.13
N HIS A 232 10.64 -2.56 5.94
CA HIS A 232 11.38 -2.32 4.69
C HIS A 232 12.65 -3.17 4.43
N HIS A 233 13.16 -3.93 5.41
CA HIS A 233 14.34 -4.79 5.25
C HIS A 233 13.94 -6.09 4.53
N PHE A 234 14.04 -6.07 3.20
CA PHE A 234 13.38 -7.05 2.37
C PHE A 234 14.24 -8.26 1.97
N ASP A 235 15.49 -8.05 1.55
CA ASP A 235 16.30 -9.15 0.99
C ASP A 235 17.02 -9.99 2.06
N THR A 236 17.43 -11.22 1.71
CA THR A 236 17.95 -12.21 2.67
C THR A 236 19.24 -11.79 3.39
N ILE A 237 19.96 -10.79 2.87
CA ILE A 237 21.12 -10.20 3.56
C ILE A 237 20.76 -9.60 4.93
N PHE A 238 19.48 -9.27 5.14
CA PHE A 238 19.00 -8.79 6.43
C PHE A 238 18.64 -9.90 7.41
N ASP A 239 18.64 -11.18 7.02
CA ASP A 239 18.31 -12.26 7.94
C ASP A 239 19.30 -12.29 9.12
N GLN A 240 18.80 -11.95 10.32
CA GLN A 240 19.55 -11.86 11.57
C GLN A 240 18.81 -12.58 12.71
N TYR A 241 18.07 -13.64 12.39
CA TYR A 241 17.25 -14.39 13.36
C TYR A 241 18.07 -15.13 14.43
N ALA A 242 19.36 -15.36 14.18
CA ALA A 242 20.31 -15.89 15.15
C ALA A 242 20.82 -14.84 16.15
N SER A 243 20.55 -13.54 15.91
CA SER A 243 20.88 -12.47 16.85
C SER A 243 20.15 -12.71 18.16
N ALA A 244 20.90 -12.73 19.26
CA ALA A 244 20.33 -12.89 20.59
C ALA A 244 19.68 -11.59 21.10
N THR A 245 19.94 -10.43 20.49
CA THR A 245 19.46 -9.13 20.99
C THR A 245 18.18 -8.72 20.28
N ASN A 246 18.26 -8.46 18.97
CA ASN A 246 17.14 -8.03 18.13
C ASN A 246 17.00 -8.98 16.93
N PRO A 247 16.42 -10.17 17.13
CA PRO A 247 16.18 -11.11 16.04
C PRO A 247 15.30 -10.49 14.95
N PHE A 248 15.70 -10.71 13.71
CA PHE A 248 15.04 -10.11 12.57
C PHE A 248 15.07 -11.07 11.37
N MET A 249 13.99 -11.13 10.61
CA MET A 249 13.87 -11.90 9.38
C MET A 249 13.52 -10.97 8.23
N SER A 250 14.20 -11.12 7.10
CA SER A 250 13.90 -10.36 5.91
C SER A 250 12.48 -10.63 5.41
N GLY A 251 11.83 -9.64 4.81
CA GLY A 251 10.50 -9.79 4.23
C GLY A 251 10.42 -10.94 3.20
N ARG A 252 11.47 -11.11 2.38
CA ARG A 252 11.59 -12.20 1.40
C ARG A 252 11.57 -13.57 2.09
N THR A 253 12.39 -13.77 3.12
CA THR A 253 12.45 -15.04 3.86
C THR A 253 11.12 -15.32 4.58
N PHE A 254 10.55 -14.29 5.22
CA PHE A 254 9.29 -14.43 5.95
C PHE A 254 8.13 -14.88 5.06
N ILE A 255 7.91 -14.18 3.94
CA ILE A 255 6.81 -14.51 3.01
C ILE A 255 7.03 -15.85 2.33
N THR A 256 8.26 -16.17 1.92
CA THR A 256 8.56 -17.47 1.29
C THR A 256 8.23 -18.65 2.22
N LYS A 257 8.44 -18.49 3.53
CA LYS A 257 8.10 -19.52 4.52
C LYS A 257 6.63 -19.50 4.95
N LEU A 258 6.00 -18.33 4.95
CA LEU A 258 4.62 -18.16 5.39
C LEU A 258 3.63 -18.74 4.37
N VAL A 259 3.80 -18.40 3.10
CA VAL A 259 2.79 -18.67 2.06
C VAL A 259 2.40 -20.14 1.95
N PRO A 260 3.33 -21.13 1.98
CA PRO A 260 2.97 -22.54 1.97
C PRO A 260 2.06 -22.97 3.13
N LYS A 261 2.06 -22.23 4.24
CA LYS A 261 1.25 -22.50 5.44
C LYS A 261 -0.16 -21.92 5.35
N LEU A 262 -0.42 -20.97 4.45
CA LEU A 262 -1.71 -20.26 4.36
C LEU A 262 -2.81 -21.05 3.63
N GLY A 263 -2.44 -22.08 2.86
CA GLY A 263 -3.36 -22.79 1.97
C GLY A 263 -3.89 -21.88 0.86
N ASN A 264 -5.19 -21.98 0.54
CA ASN A 264 -5.82 -21.23 -0.56
C ASN A 264 -6.26 -19.80 -0.20
N ARG A 265 -5.86 -19.28 0.97
CA ARG A 265 -6.29 -17.98 1.47
C ARG A 265 -5.75 -16.86 0.59
N GLN A 266 -6.63 -15.94 0.21
CA GLN A 266 -6.31 -14.77 -0.61
C GLN A 266 -5.66 -13.68 0.27
N TRP A 267 -4.34 -13.79 0.46
CA TRP A 267 -3.52 -12.84 1.22
C TRP A 267 -3.00 -11.70 0.33
N ALA A 268 -2.64 -10.58 0.95
CA ALA A 268 -1.95 -9.44 0.33
C ALA A 268 -1.00 -8.79 1.36
N LEU A 269 -0.15 -7.87 0.93
CA LEU A 269 0.82 -7.21 1.82
C LEU A 269 0.34 -5.86 2.34
N ALA A 270 0.52 -5.65 3.64
CA ALA A 270 0.62 -4.36 4.29
C ALA A 270 2.12 -4.03 4.42
N TYR A 271 2.67 -3.20 3.53
CA TYR A 271 4.11 -2.97 3.46
C TYR A 271 4.47 -1.59 3.99
N HIS A 272 5.54 -1.47 4.77
CA HIS A 272 5.96 -0.21 5.38
C HIS A 272 7.25 0.34 4.75
N PRO A 273 7.17 1.01 3.59
CA PRO A 273 8.33 1.63 2.96
C PRO A 273 8.71 2.87 3.75
N TYR A 274 9.97 2.95 4.15
CA TYR A 274 10.57 4.19 4.65
C TYR A 274 11.83 4.51 3.85
N PRO A 275 12.38 5.73 3.99
CA PRO A 275 13.73 6.01 3.53
C PRO A 275 14.73 5.01 4.15
N PRO A 276 15.86 4.68 3.49
CA PRO A 276 16.82 3.69 4.01
C PRO A 276 17.28 3.96 5.44
N SER A 277 17.32 5.23 5.83
CA SER A 277 17.47 5.69 7.20
C SER A 277 16.24 6.49 7.60
N LEU A 278 15.57 6.09 8.68
CA LEU A 278 14.42 6.81 9.23
C LEU A 278 14.73 8.27 9.58
N LEU A 279 15.99 8.57 9.90
CA LEU A 279 16.43 9.93 10.27
C LEU A 279 16.62 10.85 9.06
N ARG A 280 16.45 10.35 7.83
CA ARG A 280 16.60 11.09 6.59
C ARG A 280 15.29 11.13 5.81
N ALA A 281 15.13 12.14 4.96
CA ALA A 281 13.99 12.17 4.03
C ALA A 281 14.29 11.42 2.72
N GLU A 282 15.55 11.30 2.33
CA GLU A 282 15.92 10.89 0.98
C GLU A 282 15.85 9.36 0.76
N PHE A 283 15.31 8.97 -0.39
CA PHE A 283 15.24 7.60 -0.90
C PHE A 283 15.41 7.61 -2.43
N GLY A 284 15.68 6.45 -3.03
CA GLY A 284 15.90 6.37 -4.46
C GLY A 284 15.80 4.96 -5.07
N PRO A 285 15.89 4.86 -6.41
CA PRO A 285 15.72 3.59 -7.13
C PRO A 285 16.83 2.56 -6.84
N ASN A 286 17.88 2.96 -6.12
CA ASN A 286 19.06 2.14 -5.80
C ASN A 286 19.08 1.69 -4.33
N ASP A 287 17.99 1.86 -3.58
CA ASP A 287 17.93 1.53 -2.14
C ASP A 287 17.96 0.02 -1.82
N TRP A 288 18.06 -0.83 -2.84
CA TRP A 288 18.29 -2.26 -2.67
C TRP A 288 19.54 -2.49 -1.82
N PRO A 289 19.53 -3.36 -0.79
CA PRO A 289 18.59 -4.48 -0.56
C PRO A 289 17.33 -4.15 0.26
N LYS A 290 17.14 -2.90 0.70
CA LYS A 290 15.86 -2.47 1.28
C LYS A 290 14.84 -2.27 0.16
N ILE A 291 13.57 -2.43 0.50
CA ILE A 291 12.49 -1.89 -0.33
C ILE A 291 11.92 -0.65 0.35
N THR A 292 12.18 0.50 -0.24
CA THR A 292 11.74 1.83 0.22
C THR A 292 10.67 2.36 -0.71
N PHE A 293 10.29 3.64 -0.57
CA PHE A 293 9.47 4.30 -1.59
C PHE A 293 10.15 4.24 -2.96
N GLY A 294 11.47 4.44 -3.01
CA GLY A 294 12.28 4.61 -4.22
C GLY A 294 12.28 3.43 -5.18
N ASN A 295 12.08 2.22 -4.67
CA ASN A 295 12.18 0.97 -5.43
C ASN A 295 11.04 -0.02 -5.12
N ILE A 296 9.89 0.45 -4.61
CA ILE A 296 8.72 -0.39 -4.25
C ILE A 296 8.25 -1.32 -5.39
N ASN A 297 8.48 -0.93 -6.64
CA ASN A 297 8.16 -1.75 -7.80
C ASN A 297 8.92 -3.10 -7.80
N ARG A 298 10.12 -3.16 -7.21
CA ARG A 298 10.87 -4.41 -7.05
C ARG A 298 10.10 -5.40 -6.19
N LEU A 299 9.39 -4.95 -5.15
CA LEU A 299 8.53 -5.80 -4.33
C LEU A 299 7.37 -6.34 -5.16
N VAL A 300 6.67 -5.49 -5.91
CA VAL A 300 5.56 -5.94 -6.77
C VAL A 300 6.06 -6.93 -7.83
N GLY A 301 7.19 -6.65 -8.47
CA GLY A 301 7.81 -7.56 -9.44
C GLY A 301 8.14 -8.92 -8.82
N TRP A 302 8.75 -8.92 -7.64
CA TRP A 302 9.06 -10.14 -6.90
C TRP A 302 7.80 -10.94 -6.52
N LEU A 303 6.73 -10.27 -6.07
CA LEU A 303 5.45 -10.92 -5.73
C LEU A 303 4.82 -11.58 -6.97
N MET A 304 4.80 -10.86 -8.10
CA MET A 304 4.28 -11.39 -9.37
C MET A 304 5.06 -12.61 -9.87
N GLN A 305 6.38 -12.59 -9.71
CA GLN A 305 7.25 -13.71 -10.10
C GLN A 305 7.15 -14.90 -9.15
N SER A 306 7.06 -14.65 -7.85
CA SER A 306 7.10 -15.71 -6.82
C SER A 306 5.73 -16.37 -6.64
N PHE A 307 4.65 -15.62 -6.89
CA PHE A 307 3.27 -16.08 -6.68
C PHE A 307 2.40 -15.83 -7.92
N PRO A 308 2.79 -16.28 -9.13
CA PRO A 308 2.12 -15.91 -10.39
C PRO A 308 0.65 -16.34 -10.44
N ASN A 309 0.27 -17.38 -9.69
CA ASN A 309 -1.09 -17.93 -9.67
C ASN A 309 -1.96 -17.39 -8.51
N THR A 310 -1.45 -16.46 -7.71
CA THR A 310 -2.17 -15.86 -6.57
C THR A 310 -2.31 -14.36 -6.80
N SER A 311 -3.34 -13.95 -7.53
CA SER A 311 -3.55 -12.55 -7.92
C SER A 311 -3.66 -11.60 -6.71
N SER A 312 -4.25 -12.05 -5.60
CA SER A 312 -4.31 -11.26 -4.36
C SER A 312 -2.92 -10.94 -3.80
N ALA A 313 -1.96 -11.85 -3.98
CA ALA A 313 -0.60 -11.69 -3.48
C ALA A 313 0.18 -10.59 -4.19
N HIS A 314 -0.27 -10.15 -5.37
CA HIS A 314 0.38 -9.06 -6.13
C HIS A 314 0.02 -7.69 -5.57
N LYS A 315 -1.04 -7.58 -4.76
CA LYS A 315 -1.53 -6.34 -4.19
C LYS A 315 -0.71 -5.90 -2.98
N VAL A 316 -0.29 -4.64 -3.01
CA VAL A 316 0.50 -4.00 -1.95
C VAL A 316 -0.28 -2.79 -1.42
N TYR A 317 -0.48 -2.79 -0.10
CA TYR A 317 -1.11 -1.71 0.65
C TYR A 317 -0.04 -1.07 1.51
N LEU A 318 0.25 0.22 1.33
CA LEU A 318 1.25 0.89 2.14
C LEU A 318 0.58 1.46 3.38
N THR A 319 0.62 0.71 4.48
CA THR A 319 -0.23 0.95 5.67
C THR A 319 0.40 1.81 6.74
N GLU A 320 1.71 2.01 6.66
CA GLU A 320 2.47 2.91 7.51
C GLU A 320 3.75 3.32 6.79
N ASN A 321 4.01 4.62 6.67
CA ASN A 321 5.17 5.15 5.97
C ASN A 321 5.26 6.66 6.18
N GLY A 322 6.44 7.15 6.54
CA GLY A 322 6.67 8.54 6.91
C GLY A 322 7.98 9.09 6.36
N ILE A 323 8.07 10.41 6.33
CA ILE A 323 9.27 11.12 5.85
C ILE A 323 9.68 12.11 6.93
N ASN A 324 10.94 11.99 7.39
CA ASN A 324 11.45 12.83 8.46
C ASN A 324 11.54 14.29 8.04
N SER A 325 11.21 15.22 8.95
CA SER A 325 11.30 16.66 8.74
C SER A 325 12.24 17.36 9.72
N ILE A 326 13.05 16.62 10.49
CA ILE A 326 13.79 17.14 11.64
C ILE A 326 15.29 17.21 11.37
N ALA A 327 15.90 18.31 11.82
CA ALA A 327 17.34 18.55 11.80
C ALA A 327 18.10 17.54 12.66
N PRO A 328 19.40 17.30 12.38
CA PRO A 328 20.23 17.94 11.36
C PRO A 328 20.13 17.28 9.97
N ASN A 329 19.49 16.11 9.88
CA ASN A 329 19.55 15.28 8.67
C ASN A 329 18.41 15.56 7.68
N SER A 330 17.35 16.21 8.12
CA SER A 330 16.20 16.60 7.30
C SER A 330 15.65 17.99 7.68
N ASP A 331 14.63 18.42 6.95
CA ASP A 331 13.84 19.63 7.20
C ASP A 331 12.44 19.50 6.54
N GLN A 332 11.57 20.49 6.75
CA GLN A 332 10.22 20.46 6.18
C GLN A 332 10.17 20.58 4.65
N ASN A 333 11.16 21.20 4.00
CA ASN A 333 11.23 21.26 2.54
C ASN A 333 11.56 19.89 1.97
N LYS A 334 12.55 19.21 2.55
CA LYS A 334 12.86 17.82 2.19
C LYS A 334 11.69 16.88 2.40
N GLN A 335 10.97 17.00 3.53
CA GLN A 335 9.75 16.23 3.78
C GLN A 335 8.71 16.46 2.67
N HIS A 336 8.47 17.72 2.31
CA HIS A 336 7.53 18.11 1.28
C HIS A 336 7.90 17.55 -0.10
N ASP A 337 9.16 17.71 -0.52
CA ASP A 337 9.62 17.30 -1.84
C ASP A 337 9.67 15.78 -1.98
N GLN A 338 10.10 15.08 -0.92
CA GLN A 338 10.12 13.62 -0.91
C GLN A 338 8.70 13.03 -0.79
N LEU A 339 7.74 13.71 -0.18
CA LEU A 339 6.34 13.28 -0.23
C LEU A 339 5.78 13.35 -1.66
N CYS A 340 6.14 14.40 -2.43
CA CYS A 340 5.80 14.47 -3.84
C CYS A 340 6.42 13.30 -4.63
N ALA A 341 7.71 13.04 -4.43
CA ALA A 341 8.39 11.91 -5.07
C ALA A 341 7.76 10.55 -4.71
N ALA A 342 7.35 10.36 -3.45
CA ALA A 342 6.64 9.16 -3.02
C ALA A 342 5.34 8.97 -3.80
N PHE A 343 4.49 10.01 -3.91
CA PHE A 343 3.27 9.93 -4.73
C PHE A 343 3.57 9.59 -6.19
N GLU A 344 4.57 10.23 -6.81
CA GLU A 344 4.95 9.93 -8.19
C GLU A 344 5.30 8.46 -8.39
N ILE A 345 6.06 7.87 -7.46
CA ILE A 345 6.45 6.47 -7.55
C ILE A 345 5.27 5.53 -7.31
N MET A 346 4.43 5.78 -6.30
CA MET A 346 3.29 4.91 -5.99
C MET A 346 2.24 4.92 -7.09
N LEU A 347 1.95 6.09 -7.65
CA LEU A 347 1.04 6.22 -8.78
C LEU A 347 1.60 5.58 -10.04
N ALA A 348 2.93 5.62 -10.24
CA ALA A 348 3.58 4.91 -11.33
C ALA A 348 3.67 3.39 -11.12
N THR A 349 3.34 2.85 -9.94
CA THR A 349 3.46 1.41 -9.62
C THR A 349 2.12 0.69 -9.68
N PRO A 350 1.84 -0.09 -10.74
CA PRO A 350 0.69 -0.99 -10.75
C PRO A 350 0.67 -1.90 -9.52
N ASN A 351 -0.54 -2.23 -9.03
CA ASN A 351 -0.81 -3.04 -7.83
C ASN A 351 -0.40 -2.44 -6.47
N VAL A 352 0.04 -1.19 -6.41
CA VAL A 352 0.02 -0.42 -5.16
C VAL A 352 -1.37 0.20 -5.01
N ASP A 353 -2.18 -0.29 -4.08
CA ASP A 353 -3.61 0.03 -4.01
C ASP A 353 -3.96 1.00 -2.86
N LEU A 354 -3.02 1.27 -1.95
CA LEU A 354 -3.18 2.17 -0.80
C LEU A 354 -1.87 2.88 -0.46
N PHE A 355 -1.96 4.16 -0.10
CA PHE A 355 -0.87 4.94 0.48
C PHE A 355 -1.33 5.63 1.76
N VAL A 356 -1.02 5.05 2.91
CA VAL A 356 -1.27 5.65 4.23
C VAL A 356 -0.03 6.40 4.68
N TYR A 357 -0.13 7.73 4.77
CA TYR A 357 0.92 8.52 5.38
C TYR A 357 0.91 8.34 6.91
N HIS A 358 2.02 7.90 7.47
CA HIS A 358 2.34 7.95 8.88
C HIS A 358 3.21 9.20 9.10
N ARG A 359 2.69 10.27 9.69
CA ARG A 359 1.42 10.36 10.44
C ARG A 359 0.87 11.78 10.43
N MET A 360 -0.32 12.01 11.01
CA MET A 360 -0.89 13.34 11.03
C MET A 360 -0.13 14.28 11.96
N LYS A 361 0.18 13.86 13.19
CA LYS A 361 0.82 14.71 14.20
C LYS A 361 2.14 14.09 14.67
N ASP A 362 3.18 14.90 14.76
CA ASP A 362 4.45 14.48 15.36
C ASP A 362 4.26 13.87 16.74
N HIS A 363 4.95 12.75 16.98
CA HIS A 363 5.00 12.12 18.29
C HIS A 363 6.18 12.69 19.08
N ILE A 364 5.92 13.16 20.30
CA ILE A 364 6.93 13.85 21.11
C ILE A 364 8.16 12.98 21.39
N VAL A 365 7.97 11.67 21.59
CA VAL A 365 9.08 10.72 21.85
C VAL A 365 9.90 10.47 20.59
N GLU A 366 9.28 10.38 19.41
CA GLU A 366 9.99 10.17 18.14
C GLU A 366 10.83 11.42 17.81
N ILE A 367 10.29 12.62 18.06
CA ILE A 367 11.01 13.88 17.88
C ILE A 367 12.27 13.93 18.74
N GLN A 368 12.18 13.50 20.01
CA GLN A 368 13.34 13.42 20.90
C GLN A 368 14.42 12.45 20.38
N GLN A 369 14.04 11.48 19.55
CA GLN A 369 14.93 10.54 18.87
C GLN A 369 15.37 11.03 17.47
N GLY A 370 15.00 12.26 17.08
CA GLY A 370 15.35 12.86 15.79
C GLY A 370 14.40 12.51 14.63
N LEU A 371 13.21 11.98 14.95
CA LEU A 371 12.23 11.49 13.98
C LEU A 371 10.92 12.29 14.07
N GLY A 372 10.68 13.18 13.10
CA GLY A 372 9.42 13.94 12.99
C GLY A 372 8.72 13.66 11.68
N LEU A 373 7.75 12.76 11.73
CA LEU A 373 7.01 12.26 10.58
C LEU A 373 5.66 12.96 10.35
N GLY A 374 5.21 13.76 11.31
CA GLY A 374 3.91 14.44 11.27
C GLY A 374 3.80 15.40 10.10
N LEU A 375 2.60 15.52 9.54
CA LEU A 375 2.19 16.66 8.70
C LEU A 375 1.86 17.90 9.55
N VAL A 376 1.69 17.70 10.85
CA VAL A 376 1.50 18.71 11.88
C VAL A 376 2.58 18.52 12.94
N ASP A 377 3.12 19.63 13.45
CA ASP A 377 4.06 19.59 14.57
C ASP A 377 3.37 19.27 15.92
N THR A 378 4.16 19.14 16.98
CA THR A 378 3.64 18.82 18.33
C THR A 378 2.73 19.92 18.90
N ASN A 379 2.90 21.17 18.45
CA ASN A 379 2.11 22.35 18.85
C ASN A 379 0.80 22.50 18.06
N GLY A 380 0.60 21.69 17.02
CA GLY A 380 -0.60 21.76 16.19
C GLY A 380 -0.47 22.65 14.95
N ASN A 381 0.74 23.10 14.60
CA ASN A 381 0.97 23.87 13.39
C ASN A 381 1.16 22.94 12.19
N TYR A 382 0.48 23.26 11.08
CA TYR A 382 0.69 22.54 9.82
C TYR A 382 2.12 22.75 9.31
N LYS A 383 2.80 21.64 9.00
CA LYS A 383 4.08 21.66 8.31
C LYS A 383 3.89 21.86 6.82
N ARG A 384 4.98 22.19 6.12
CA ARG A 384 4.96 22.40 4.65
C ARG A 384 4.35 21.22 3.88
N ALA A 385 4.68 19.98 4.27
CA ALA A 385 4.19 18.76 3.63
C ALA A 385 2.65 18.60 3.70
N TRP A 386 1.98 19.21 4.69
CA TRP A 386 0.51 19.20 4.79
C TRP A 386 -0.14 19.81 3.54
N SER A 387 0.36 20.97 3.08
CA SER A 387 -0.22 21.67 1.93
C SER A 387 -0.18 20.83 0.65
N LEU A 388 0.93 20.10 0.43
CA LEU A 388 1.05 19.16 -0.67
C LEU A 388 0.08 18.00 -0.49
N TRP A 389 0.13 17.32 0.67
CA TRP A 389 -0.76 16.20 0.94
C TRP A 389 -2.22 16.59 0.73
N ALA A 390 -2.68 17.74 1.22
CA ALA A 390 -4.06 18.20 1.12
C ALA A 390 -4.51 18.49 -0.32
N MET A 391 -3.61 18.95 -1.19
CA MET A 391 -3.97 19.47 -2.51
C MET A 391 -3.66 18.53 -3.69
N VAL A 392 -2.69 17.63 -3.54
CA VAL A 392 -2.06 16.86 -4.64
C VAL A 392 -3.04 16.08 -5.54
N ASN A 393 -4.18 15.64 -5.00
CA ASN A 393 -5.17 14.85 -5.72
C ASN A 393 -6.52 15.56 -5.95
N ARG A 394 -6.59 16.89 -5.72
CA ARG A 394 -7.83 17.66 -5.78
C ARG A 394 -8.27 17.95 -7.22
N PHE A 395 -8.92 16.97 -7.85
CA PHE A 395 -9.60 17.12 -9.15
C PHE A 395 -10.97 17.80 -9.03
N ASP A 396 -11.49 17.93 -7.81
CA ASP A 396 -12.83 18.43 -7.45
C ASP A 396 -12.88 19.95 -7.23
N VAL A 397 -11.75 20.65 -7.43
CA VAL A 397 -11.63 22.11 -7.31
C VAL A 397 -11.31 22.75 -8.66
N SER A 398 -11.58 24.04 -8.81
CA SER A 398 -11.33 24.79 -10.04
C SER A 398 -10.35 25.97 -9.82
N PRO A 399 -9.19 26.03 -10.52
CA PRO A 399 -8.66 24.97 -11.38
C PRO A 399 -8.21 23.74 -10.57
N SER A 400 -8.26 22.57 -11.19
CA SER A 400 -7.77 21.31 -10.63
C SER A 400 -6.32 21.45 -10.13
N LYS A 401 -6.00 20.79 -9.01
CA LYS A 401 -4.68 20.87 -8.35
C LYS A 401 -3.89 19.56 -8.42
N LEU A 402 -4.23 18.69 -9.36
CA LEU A 402 -3.53 17.42 -9.59
C LEU A 402 -2.03 17.68 -9.81
N SER A 403 -1.19 17.04 -9.01
CA SER A 403 0.27 17.13 -9.08
C SER A 403 0.93 15.83 -8.60
N CYS A 404 2.26 15.75 -8.60
CA CYS A 404 3.04 14.61 -8.09
C CYS A 404 2.57 13.24 -8.63
N GLY A 405 2.25 13.19 -9.93
CA GLY A 405 1.83 11.98 -10.64
C GLY A 405 0.32 11.88 -10.84
N PHE A 406 -0.51 12.53 -10.01
CA PHE A 406 -1.97 12.49 -10.16
C PHE A 406 -2.44 13.12 -11.47
N GLN A 407 -1.69 14.08 -12.02
CA GLN A 407 -1.97 14.70 -13.32
C GLN A 407 -1.76 13.75 -14.51
N ASN A 408 -0.99 12.67 -14.31
CA ASN A 408 -0.72 11.69 -15.37
C ASN A 408 -1.79 10.59 -15.43
N LEU A 409 -2.57 10.42 -14.36
CA LEU A 409 -3.58 9.37 -14.27
C LEU A 409 -4.66 9.53 -15.37
N PRO A 410 -5.14 8.41 -15.94
CA PRO A 410 -4.89 7.01 -15.52
C PRO A 410 -3.64 6.37 -16.15
N TYR A 411 -2.78 7.17 -16.75
CA TYR A 411 -1.53 6.71 -17.33
C TYR A 411 -0.37 6.76 -16.33
N VAL A 412 0.68 6.05 -16.70
CA VAL A 412 2.04 6.18 -16.18
C VAL A 412 2.95 6.57 -17.34
N VAL A 413 3.94 7.43 -17.08
CA VAL A 413 4.76 8.02 -18.14
C VAL A 413 6.03 7.20 -18.33
N LEU A 414 6.09 6.42 -19.41
CA LEU A 414 7.29 5.71 -19.83
C LEU A 414 8.30 6.73 -20.37
N LYS A 415 9.46 6.79 -19.74
CA LYS A 415 10.56 7.66 -20.12
C LYS A 415 11.69 6.83 -20.70
N ARG A 416 12.19 7.24 -21.86
CA ARG A 416 13.54 6.89 -22.31
C ARG A 416 14.47 8.00 -21.88
N ALA A 417 15.51 7.65 -21.14
CA ALA A 417 16.49 8.60 -20.66
C ALA A 417 17.90 8.06 -20.84
N ARG A 418 18.87 8.97 -20.96
CA ARG A 418 20.28 8.64 -21.18
C ARG A 418 21.17 9.30 -20.15
N HIS A 419 22.17 8.55 -19.69
CA HIS A 419 23.31 9.03 -18.93
C HIS A 419 24.57 8.84 -19.77
N GLN A 420 25.50 9.80 -19.73
CA GLN A 420 26.69 9.81 -20.59
C GLN A 420 27.52 8.51 -20.48
N THR A 421 27.77 8.04 -19.26
CA THR A 421 28.55 6.80 -19.00
C THR A 421 27.69 5.55 -18.75
N SER A 422 26.52 5.70 -18.13
CA SER A 422 25.68 4.57 -17.73
C SER A 422 24.73 4.10 -18.83
N GLY A 423 24.66 4.75 -20.00
CA GLY A 423 23.81 4.33 -21.12
C GLY A 423 22.35 4.75 -20.95
N HIS A 424 21.43 4.00 -21.55
CA HIS A 424 20.00 4.30 -21.50
C HIS A 424 19.28 3.55 -20.38
N ILE A 425 18.18 4.14 -19.93
CA ILE A 425 17.15 3.47 -19.15
C ILE A 425 15.77 3.76 -19.75
N SER A 426 14.89 2.78 -19.69
CA SER A 426 13.48 2.89 -20.07
C SER A 426 12.63 2.58 -18.85
N THR A 427 12.06 3.60 -18.22
CA THR A 427 11.35 3.43 -16.93
C THR A 427 10.19 4.39 -16.75
N THR A 428 9.20 4.00 -15.95
CA THR A 428 8.12 4.86 -15.47
C THR A 428 8.44 5.51 -14.12
N ARG A 429 9.59 5.17 -13.54
CA ARG A 429 10.06 5.65 -12.23
C ARG A 429 10.80 6.98 -12.31
N PRO A 430 10.97 7.71 -11.19
CA PRO A 430 11.95 8.79 -11.12
C PRO A 430 13.32 8.31 -11.60
N LEU A 431 13.98 9.15 -12.37
CA LEU A 431 15.27 8.79 -12.95
C LEU A 431 16.36 8.92 -11.87
N PRO A 432 17.37 8.03 -11.86
CA PRO A 432 18.59 8.27 -11.10
C PRO A 432 19.23 9.60 -11.50
N ALA A 433 20.00 10.19 -10.60
CA ALA A 433 20.72 11.43 -10.87
C ALA A 433 21.62 11.30 -12.12
N GLY A 434 21.67 12.37 -12.92
CA GLY A 434 22.50 12.47 -14.13
C GLY A 434 21.88 11.92 -15.42
N TYR A 435 20.67 11.34 -15.37
CA TYR A 435 19.94 10.95 -16.58
C TYR A 435 19.13 12.13 -17.15
N THR A 436 19.17 12.29 -18.47
CA THR A 436 18.36 13.26 -19.22
C THR A 436 17.28 12.53 -20.01
N ILE A 437 16.03 13.00 -19.91
CA ILE A 437 14.91 12.46 -20.70
C ILE A 437 15.13 12.80 -22.18
N GLU A 438 15.06 11.78 -23.03
CA GLU A 438 15.09 11.95 -24.49
C GLU A 438 13.67 11.94 -25.07
N GLN A 439 12.83 11.00 -24.62
CA GLN A 439 11.47 10.79 -25.11
C GLN A 439 10.55 10.23 -24.03
N THR A 440 9.24 10.44 -24.20
CA THR A 440 8.20 9.97 -23.28
C THR A 440 6.97 9.43 -24.00
N TRP A 441 6.32 8.43 -23.40
CA TRP A 441 5.05 7.85 -23.85
C TRP A 441 4.15 7.52 -22.66
N LYS A 442 2.88 7.22 -22.92
CA LYS A 442 1.91 6.85 -21.88
C LYS A 442 1.57 5.36 -21.95
N LEU A 443 1.69 4.69 -20.81
CA LEU A 443 1.16 3.34 -20.57
C LEU A 443 -0.02 3.46 -19.60
N PHE A 444 -0.97 2.53 -19.61
CA PHE A 444 -1.99 2.52 -18.56
C PHE A 444 -1.40 2.02 -17.25
N ARG A 445 -1.86 2.60 -16.14
CA ARG A 445 -1.52 2.08 -14.80
C ARG A 445 -2.19 0.74 -14.54
N GLU A 446 -3.47 0.65 -14.86
CA GLU A 446 -4.33 -0.52 -14.65
C GLU A 446 -4.56 -1.29 -15.94
N PRO A 447 -4.87 -2.61 -15.87
CA PRO A 447 -5.19 -3.39 -17.06
C PRO A 447 -6.42 -2.80 -17.77
N GLN A 448 -6.27 -2.57 -19.08
CA GLN A 448 -7.37 -2.20 -19.99
C GLN A 448 -7.61 -3.34 -21.00
N PRO A 449 -8.78 -3.40 -21.67
CA PRO A 449 -9.00 -4.33 -22.76
C PRO A 449 -7.85 -4.29 -23.79
N ASN A 450 -7.41 -5.46 -24.25
CA ASN A 450 -6.33 -5.62 -25.23
C ASN A 450 -4.97 -5.05 -24.80
N THR A 451 -4.71 -4.90 -23.50
CA THR A 451 -3.39 -4.50 -23.00
C THR A 451 -2.64 -5.66 -22.35
N LYS A 452 -1.31 -5.54 -22.31
CA LYS A 452 -0.42 -6.45 -21.56
C LYS A 452 0.56 -5.65 -20.72
N LEU A 453 0.96 -6.20 -19.59
CA LEU A 453 1.91 -5.58 -18.68
C LEU A 453 3.34 -5.66 -19.24
N ILE A 454 4.10 -4.57 -19.16
CA ILE A 454 5.55 -4.55 -19.37
C ILE A 454 6.24 -4.46 -18.01
N PHE A 455 7.38 -5.15 -17.89
CA PHE A 455 8.25 -5.14 -16.73
C PHE A 455 9.56 -4.41 -17.04
N GLU A 456 10.08 -3.70 -16.05
CA GLU A 456 11.48 -3.27 -16.01
C GLU A 456 12.28 -4.45 -15.46
N CYS A 457 13.27 -4.91 -16.22
CA CYS A 457 14.11 -6.04 -15.89
C CYS A 457 15.56 -5.58 -15.77
N GLN A 458 16.36 -6.30 -14.99
CA GLN A 458 17.78 -6.04 -14.81
C GLN A 458 18.57 -7.33 -15.00
N ARG A 459 19.54 -7.29 -15.91
CA ARG A 459 20.45 -8.40 -16.14
C ARG A 459 21.32 -8.65 -14.92
N LYS A 460 21.39 -9.91 -14.48
CA LYS A 460 22.18 -10.31 -13.31
C LYS A 460 23.69 -10.12 -13.50
N THR A 461 24.17 -10.23 -14.74
CA THR A 461 25.60 -10.22 -15.07
C THR A 461 26.26 -8.85 -15.03
N ASP A 462 25.55 -7.81 -15.47
CA ASP A 462 26.11 -6.46 -15.67
C ASP A 462 25.15 -5.34 -15.26
N GLN A 463 24.05 -5.71 -14.58
CA GLN A 463 23.05 -4.80 -14.04
C GLN A 463 22.35 -3.91 -15.08
N ARG A 464 22.50 -4.21 -16.37
CA ARG A 464 21.86 -3.47 -17.47
C ARG A 464 20.35 -3.67 -17.42
N ARG A 465 19.63 -2.56 -17.51
CA ARG A 465 18.17 -2.54 -17.43
C ARG A 465 17.54 -2.62 -18.81
N PHE A 466 16.45 -3.35 -18.94
CA PHE A 466 15.73 -3.50 -20.20
C PHE A 466 14.25 -3.76 -19.94
N PRO A 467 13.34 -3.29 -20.81
CA PRO A 467 11.93 -3.65 -20.72
C PRO A 467 11.68 -5.07 -21.24
N SER A 468 10.72 -5.78 -20.66
CA SER A 468 10.26 -7.07 -21.17
C SER A 468 8.76 -7.25 -20.99
N VAL A 469 8.14 -7.99 -21.91
CA VAL A 469 6.75 -8.45 -21.78
C VAL A 469 6.67 -9.79 -21.03
N ASN A 470 7.82 -10.40 -20.71
CA ASN A 470 7.89 -11.61 -19.91
C ASN A 470 7.92 -11.25 -18.42
N GLN A 471 6.90 -11.68 -17.65
CA GLN A 471 6.83 -11.43 -16.22
C GLN A 471 8.01 -12.02 -15.42
N HIS A 472 8.67 -13.06 -15.94
CA HIS A 472 9.87 -13.66 -15.35
C HIS A 472 11.17 -12.97 -15.84
N CYS A 473 11.06 -11.84 -16.52
CA CYS A 473 12.20 -11.04 -16.98
C CYS A 473 13.27 -11.84 -17.73
N GLU A 474 12.87 -12.84 -18.52
CA GLU A 474 13.82 -13.71 -19.25
C GLU A 474 14.85 -14.37 -18.30
N ASN A 475 14.39 -14.79 -17.11
CA ASN A 475 15.17 -15.36 -16.00
C ASN A 475 16.18 -14.38 -15.36
N GLN A 476 16.06 -13.08 -15.65
CA GLN A 476 16.80 -12.00 -15.00
C GLN A 476 16.02 -11.44 -13.80
N ASP A 477 16.52 -10.37 -13.17
CA ASP A 477 15.86 -9.77 -12.01
C ASP A 477 14.68 -8.89 -12.47
N ALA A 478 13.49 -9.08 -11.89
CA ALA A 478 12.40 -8.11 -12.05
C ALA A 478 12.63 -6.89 -11.17
N LEU A 479 12.79 -5.74 -11.82
CA LEU A 479 12.70 -4.47 -11.14
C LEU A 479 11.26 -4.04 -10.92
N GLY A 480 10.29 -4.64 -11.62
CA GLY A 480 8.86 -4.48 -11.35
C GLY A 480 8.06 -4.04 -12.56
N PRO A 481 6.74 -3.88 -12.40
CA PRO A 481 5.87 -3.43 -13.48
C PRO A 481 6.19 -2.00 -13.91
N LEU A 482 6.17 -1.76 -15.22
CA LEU A 482 6.23 -0.43 -15.82
C LEU A 482 4.83 0.14 -16.06
N GLY A 483 3.92 -0.67 -16.58
CA GLY A 483 2.57 -0.29 -16.97
C GLY A 483 2.02 -1.18 -18.09
N TYR A 484 0.75 -1.01 -18.42
CA TYR A 484 0.05 -1.78 -19.44
C TYR A 484 0.09 -1.07 -20.79
N ILE A 485 0.51 -1.80 -21.82
CA ILE A 485 0.62 -1.32 -23.20
C ILE A 485 -0.40 -2.04 -24.08
N TYR A 486 -0.94 -1.40 -25.11
CA TYR A 486 -1.82 -2.09 -26.05
C TYR A 486 -1.05 -3.17 -26.83
N THR A 487 -1.74 -4.27 -27.11
CA THR A 487 -1.21 -5.42 -27.88
C THR A 487 -1.27 -5.20 -29.38
N ASN A 488 -2.13 -4.30 -29.84
CA ASN A 488 -2.32 -3.89 -31.23
C ASN A 488 -2.52 -2.36 -31.32
N ASP A 489 -2.34 -1.79 -32.51
CA ASP A 489 -2.68 -0.40 -32.77
C ASP A 489 -4.18 -0.16 -32.54
N GLN A 490 -4.55 1.01 -32.04
CA GLN A 490 -5.93 1.37 -31.72
C GLN A 490 -6.46 2.44 -32.67
N THR A 491 -7.71 2.31 -33.08
CA THR A 491 -8.38 3.30 -33.94
C THR A 491 -9.04 4.43 -33.15
N SER A 492 -9.34 4.20 -31.86
CA SER A 492 -10.04 5.14 -30.98
C SER A 492 -9.13 6.12 -30.24
N VAL A 493 -7.84 5.78 -30.11
CA VAL A 493 -6.82 6.59 -29.44
C VAL A 493 -5.55 6.53 -30.28
N LYS A 494 -4.85 7.66 -30.41
CA LYS A 494 -3.58 7.69 -31.14
C LYS A 494 -2.54 6.88 -30.36
N THR A 495 -1.99 5.85 -31.01
CA THR A 495 -0.91 5.05 -30.44
C THR A 495 0.32 5.04 -31.35
N VAL A 496 1.46 4.64 -30.78
CA VAL A 496 2.70 4.40 -31.52
C VAL A 496 3.28 3.07 -31.07
N ALA A 497 3.78 2.28 -32.03
CA ALA A 497 4.52 1.05 -31.74
C ALA A 497 5.77 1.39 -30.91
N ILE A 498 6.10 0.56 -29.92
CA ILE A 498 7.29 0.68 -29.08
C ILE A 498 8.09 -0.62 -29.18
N TYR A 499 9.33 -0.52 -29.64
CA TYR A 499 10.25 -1.64 -29.81
C TYR A 499 11.30 -1.64 -28.70
N ARG A 500 11.77 -2.84 -28.31
CA ARG A 500 12.99 -2.99 -27.52
C ARG A 500 14.19 -3.01 -28.47
N CYS A 501 15.10 -2.07 -28.26
CA CYS A 501 16.27 -1.89 -29.09
C CYS A 501 17.55 -2.12 -28.28
N ARG A 502 18.57 -2.71 -28.91
CA ARG A 502 19.87 -2.96 -28.29
C ARG A 502 21.01 -2.41 -29.14
N LEU A 503 21.87 -1.61 -28.51
CA LEU A 503 23.12 -1.10 -29.07
C LEU A 503 24.28 -1.58 -28.19
N GLY A 504 25.01 -2.60 -28.66
CA GLY A 504 26.03 -3.27 -27.84
C GLY A 504 25.40 -3.93 -26.61
N SER A 505 25.76 -3.46 -25.41
CA SER A 505 25.20 -3.90 -24.12
C SER A 505 24.10 -2.99 -23.59
N ASP A 506 23.79 -1.89 -24.30
CA ASP A 506 22.82 -0.87 -23.89
C ASP A 506 21.44 -1.15 -24.48
N TYR A 507 20.40 -0.93 -23.68
CA TYR A 507 19.01 -1.21 -24.05
C TYR A 507 18.17 0.05 -23.93
N PHE A 508 17.33 0.28 -24.94
CA PHE A 508 16.43 1.42 -24.98
C PHE A 508 15.14 1.07 -25.71
N VAL A 509 14.14 1.93 -25.59
CA VAL A 509 12.90 1.83 -26.37
C VAL A 509 12.91 2.81 -27.54
N SER A 510 12.34 2.43 -28.68
CA SER A 510 12.21 3.32 -29.83
C SER A 510 10.85 3.13 -30.49
N PRO A 511 10.25 4.20 -31.06
CA PRO A 511 9.08 4.06 -31.91
C PRO A 511 9.44 3.60 -33.34
N ASN A 512 10.73 3.61 -33.70
CA ASN A 512 11.19 3.24 -35.02
C ASN A 512 11.44 1.73 -35.10
N ALA A 513 10.81 1.06 -36.07
CA ALA A 513 11.00 -0.38 -36.28
C ALA A 513 12.44 -0.76 -36.68
N ASN A 514 13.24 0.18 -37.18
CA ASN A 514 14.66 -0.02 -37.46
C ASN A 514 15.56 0.29 -36.23
N CYS A 515 14.96 0.54 -35.07
CA CYS A 515 15.65 0.82 -33.81
C CYS A 515 16.73 1.90 -33.89
N GLU A 516 16.54 2.94 -34.71
CA GLU A 516 17.54 4.01 -34.89
C GLU A 516 18.91 3.44 -35.31
N GLN A 517 18.90 2.42 -36.18
CA GLN A 517 20.08 1.67 -36.66
C GLN A 517 20.69 0.70 -35.62
N ALA A 518 20.06 0.54 -34.45
CA ALA A 518 20.41 -0.49 -33.48
C ALA A 518 19.70 -1.83 -33.78
N THR A 519 20.01 -2.87 -32.99
CA THR A 519 19.35 -4.18 -33.13
C THR A 519 17.92 -4.11 -32.59
N ASN A 520 16.93 -4.46 -33.40
CA ASN A 520 15.55 -4.64 -32.95
C ASN A 520 15.37 -6.03 -32.32
N GLU A 521 15.02 -6.07 -31.04
CA GLU A 521 14.78 -7.31 -30.29
C GLU A 521 13.30 -7.67 -30.15
N GLY A 522 12.40 -6.85 -30.71
CA GLY A 522 10.98 -7.13 -30.80
C GLY A 522 10.07 -5.98 -30.38
N LEU A 523 8.81 -6.08 -30.79
CA LEU A 523 7.74 -5.17 -30.43
C LEU A 523 7.28 -5.43 -28.98
N LEU A 524 7.35 -4.40 -28.14
CA LEU A 524 6.78 -4.44 -26.78
C LEU A 524 5.27 -4.24 -26.83
N GLY A 525 4.77 -3.33 -27.67
CA GLY A 525 3.34 -3.05 -27.86
C GLY A 525 3.12 -1.65 -28.42
N TYR A 526 1.92 -1.11 -28.25
CA TYR A 526 1.52 0.22 -28.72
C TYR A 526 1.20 1.16 -27.55
N ALA A 527 2.01 2.20 -27.39
CA ALA A 527 1.85 3.18 -26.31
C ALA A 527 1.01 4.38 -26.77
N VAL A 528 0.31 5.02 -25.83
CA VAL A 528 -0.51 6.20 -26.10
C VAL A 528 0.40 7.43 -26.22
N VAL A 529 0.10 8.33 -27.17
CA VAL A 529 0.84 9.58 -27.44
C VAL A 529 -0.02 10.82 -27.29
#